data_AF-A0A367M7S0-F1
#
_entry.id   AF-A0A367M7S0-F1
#
_cell.length_a   1.000
_cell.length_b   1.000
_cell.length_c   1.000
_cell.angle_alpha   90.00
_cell.angle_beta   90.00
_cell.angle_gamma   90.00
#
_symmetry.space_group_name_H-M   'P 1'
#
loop_
_entity.id
_entity.type
_entity.pdbx_description
1 polymer ?
#
loop_
_entity_poly.entity_id
_entity_poly.type
_entity_poly.pdbx_seq_one_letter_code
_entity_poly.pdbx_strand_id
1 'polypeptide(L)'
;MTDLNQNAPKSWDRPEGASFEEWCNTRIARYSTRKYDWNALKFQADYDPRFRRAQMRYIGTGGTGVASDMNTIPSEHFTFSTMVIPAGHEGPPHLHIDVEEVFFVLRGKLKVVLEKDGERFETCLLYTS
;
A
#
# COMPACT_ATOMS: atom_id res chain seq x y z
N MET A 1 23.62 -10.54 -0.40
CA MET A 1 23.49 -9.14 -0.87
C MET A 1 24.19 -9.07 -2.21
N THR A 2 23.44 -9.06 -3.30
CA THR A 2 23.98 -8.77 -4.63
C THR A 2 24.30 -7.28 -4.71
N ASP A 3 25.49 -6.94 -5.18
CA ASP A 3 25.87 -5.58 -5.56
C ASP A 3 24.83 -5.04 -6.55
N LEU A 4 23.90 -4.23 -6.03
CA LEU A 4 23.08 -3.37 -6.87
C LEU A 4 24.05 -2.38 -7.49
N ASN A 5 24.18 -2.44 -8.81
CA ASN A 5 25.01 -1.55 -9.60
C ASN A 5 24.71 -0.08 -9.20
N GLN A 6 25.60 0.52 -8.40
CA GLN A 6 25.37 1.84 -7.77
C GLN A 6 25.24 2.98 -8.80
N ASN A 7 25.49 2.69 -10.08
CA ASN A 7 25.39 3.61 -11.21
C ASN A 7 24.07 3.52 -11.99
N ALA A 8 23.11 2.68 -11.59
CA ALA A 8 21.78 2.73 -12.21
C ALA A 8 21.06 4.03 -11.77
N PRO A 9 20.37 4.73 -12.69
CA PRO A 9 19.58 5.92 -12.34
C PRO A 9 18.50 5.52 -11.34
N LYS A 10 18.45 6.23 -10.21
CA LYS A 10 17.46 6.02 -9.16
C LYS A 10 16.12 6.53 -9.63
N SER A 11 15.01 5.95 -9.18
CA SER A 11 13.73 6.44 -9.67
C SER A 11 13.46 7.89 -9.26
N TRP A 12 14.14 8.45 -8.26
CA TRP A 12 14.02 9.86 -7.89
C TRP A 12 14.97 10.79 -8.65
N ASP A 13 15.85 10.29 -9.51
CA ASP A 13 16.69 11.19 -10.30
C ASP A 13 15.84 11.97 -11.31
N ARG A 14 16.18 13.23 -11.55
CA ARG A 14 15.52 14.03 -12.59
C ARG A 14 15.96 13.51 -13.96
N PRO A 15 15.03 13.12 -14.85
CA PRO A 15 15.39 12.69 -16.21
C PRO A 15 16.16 13.78 -16.96
N GLU A 16 17.12 13.38 -17.78
CA GLU A 16 17.85 14.31 -18.64
C GLU A 16 16.87 15.02 -19.60
N GLY A 17 17.02 16.33 -19.74
CA GLY A 17 16.15 17.17 -20.56
C GLY A 17 14.80 17.56 -19.92
N ALA A 18 14.39 16.95 -18.80
CA ALA A 18 13.16 17.34 -18.11
C ALA A 18 13.32 18.66 -17.33
N SER A 19 12.32 19.52 -17.37
CA SER A 19 12.26 20.69 -16.50
C SER A 19 12.09 20.27 -15.03
N PHE A 20 12.45 21.18 -14.12
CA PHE A 20 12.23 20.95 -12.69
C PHE A 20 10.73 20.77 -12.38
N GLU A 21 9.87 21.56 -13.02
CA GLU A 21 8.41 21.50 -12.84
C GLU A 21 7.83 20.14 -13.29
N GLU A 22 8.20 19.66 -14.50
CA GLU A 22 7.75 18.36 -15.00
C GLU A 22 8.14 17.24 -14.04
N TRP A 23 9.41 17.23 -13.59
CA TRP A 23 9.90 16.23 -12.65
C TRP A 23 9.19 16.29 -11.30
N CYS A 24 9.04 17.48 -10.70
CA CYS A 24 8.30 17.64 -9.45
C CYS A 24 6.84 17.16 -9.58
N ASN A 25 6.17 17.44 -10.69
CA ASN A 25 4.79 16.99 -10.91
C ASN A 25 4.65 15.47 -10.95
N THR A 26 5.67 14.73 -11.41
CA THR A 26 5.68 13.24 -11.33
C THR A 26 5.73 12.71 -9.90
N ARG A 27 6.07 13.55 -8.92
CA ARG A 27 6.20 13.19 -7.49
C ARG A 27 5.03 13.63 -6.64
N ILE A 28 3.96 14.15 -7.25
CA ILE A 28 2.78 14.62 -6.52
C ILE A 28 1.60 13.70 -6.81
N ALA A 29 1.23 12.90 -5.81
CA ALA A 29 0.01 12.13 -5.79
C ALA A 29 -1.07 12.91 -5.02
N ARG A 30 -2.25 13.12 -5.63
CA ARG A 30 -3.35 13.85 -5.02
C ARG A 30 -4.54 12.92 -4.81
N TYR A 31 -5.22 13.02 -3.67
CA TYR A 31 -6.42 12.23 -3.41
C TYR A 31 -7.45 12.33 -4.56
N SER A 32 -7.66 13.54 -5.10
CA SER A 32 -8.62 13.81 -6.18
C SER A 32 -8.34 13.06 -7.49
N THR A 33 -7.10 12.63 -7.74
CA THR A 33 -6.71 11.89 -8.95
C THR A 33 -6.62 10.39 -8.71
N ARG A 34 -6.96 9.92 -7.50
CA ARG A 34 -6.87 8.52 -7.10
C ARG A 34 -8.27 7.92 -6.98
N LYS A 35 -8.37 6.65 -7.35
CA LYS A 35 -9.60 5.86 -7.26
C LYS A 35 -9.33 4.61 -6.45
N TYR A 36 -10.37 4.18 -5.76
CA TYR A 36 -10.37 2.88 -5.09
C TYR A 36 -10.37 1.77 -6.12
N ASP A 37 -9.32 0.95 -6.09
CA ASP A 37 -9.17 -0.25 -6.88
C ASP A 37 -9.65 -1.46 -6.07
N TRP A 38 -10.81 -1.98 -6.45
CA TRP A 38 -11.41 -3.18 -5.87
C TRP A 38 -10.86 -4.48 -6.48
N ASN A 39 -10.05 -4.37 -7.54
CA ASN A 39 -9.49 -5.50 -8.25
C ASN A 39 -8.07 -5.85 -7.80
N ALA A 40 -7.36 -4.90 -7.16
CA ALA A 40 -5.99 -5.06 -6.66
C ALA A 40 -5.75 -6.35 -5.85
N LEU A 41 -6.76 -6.74 -5.06
CA LEU A 41 -6.73 -7.88 -4.14
C LEU A 41 -7.90 -8.84 -4.40
N LYS A 42 -8.52 -8.77 -5.59
CA LYS A 42 -9.72 -9.54 -5.92
C LYS A 42 -9.49 -11.05 -5.83
N PHE A 43 -8.28 -11.53 -6.14
CA PHE A 43 -7.94 -12.95 -6.01
C PHE A 43 -8.14 -13.48 -4.57
N GLN A 44 -8.03 -12.63 -3.54
CA GLN A 44 -8.34 -13.01 -2.16
C GLN A 44 -9.86 -13.04 -1.93
N ALA A 45 -10.58 -12.05 -2.47
CA ALA A 45 -12.04 -12.01 -2.39
C ALA A 45 -12.73 -13.14 -3.17
N ASP A 46 -12.09 -13.63 -4.23
CA ASP A 46 -12.53 -14.79 -5.01
C ASP A 46 -12.37 -16.10 -4.22
N TYR A 47 -11.42 -16.14 -3.28
CA TYR A 47 -11.26 -17.26 -2.35
C TYR A 47 -12.25 -17.19 -1.19
N ASP A 48 -12.35 -16.04 -0.52
CA ASP A 48 -13.36 -15.78 0.52
C ASP A 48 -13.91 -14.35 0.36
N PRO A 49 -15.23 -14.18 0.15
CA PRO A 49 -15.85 -12.86 -0.02
C PRO A 49 -15.54 -11.88 1.12
N ARG A 50 -15.29 -12.37 2.34
CA ARG A 50 -14.93 -11.53 3.50
C ARG A 50 -13.61 -10.77 3.31
N PHE A 51 -12.75 -11.21 2.39
CA PHE A 51 -11.49 -10.52 2.08
C PHE A 51 -11.64 -9.34 1.12
N ARG A 52 -12.87 -9.06 0.65
CA ARG A 52 -13.13 -7.93 -0.25
C ARG A 52 -12.82 -6.60 0.42
N ARG A 53 -11.86 -5.88 -0.16
CA ARG A 53 -11.46 -4.53 0.20
C ARG A 53 -10.94 -3.79 -1.02
N ALA A 54 -10.98 -2.47 -0.98
CA ALA A 54 -10.35 -1.63 -2.00
C ALA A 54 -9.05 -1.05 -1.49
N GLN A 55 -8.10 -0.88 -2.40
CA GLN A 55 -6.86 -0.17 -2.16
C GLN A 55 -6.79 1.08 -3.06
N MET A 56 -6.18 2.13 -2.55
CA MET A 56 -5.84 3.35 -3.29
C MET A 56 -4.34 3.58 -3.15
N ARG A 57 -3.59 3.41 -4.24
CA ARG A 57 -2.12 3.45 -4.26
C ARG A 57 -1.60 4.85 -4.56
N TYR A 58 -0.59 5.29 -3.81
CA TYR A 58 0.06 6.59 -3.98
C TYR A 58 1.51 6.43 -4.40
N ILE A 59 2.25 5.56 -3.71
CA ILE A 59 3.67 5.28 -3.96
C ILE A 59 3.82 3.77 -4.12
N GLY A 60 4.25 3.33 -5.29
CA GLY A 60 4.39 1.92 -5.67
C GLY A 60 3.08 1.13 -5.67
N THR A 61 3.19 -0.17 -5.96
CA THR A 61 2.04 -1.09 -6.01
C THR A 61 1.77 -1.82 -4.70
N GLY A 62 2.74 -1.87 -3.78
CA GLY A 62 2.67 -2.64 -2.53
C GLY A 62 2.51 -4.15 -2.76
N GLY A 63 2.14 -4.90 -1.72
CA GLY A 63 1.90 -6.35 -1.78
C GLY A 63 0.64 -6.78 -2.53
N THR A 64 0.27 -6.07 -3.60
CA THR A 64 -0.94 -6.36 -4.38
C THR A 64 -0.66 -7.26 -5.58
N GLY A 65 -1.71 -7.83 -6.18
CA GLY A 65 -1.60 -8.61 -7.42
C GLY A 65 -1.34 -7.76 -8.67
N VAL A 66 -1.00 -6.47 -8.51
CA VAL A 66 -0.84 -5.51 -9.61
C VAL A 66 0.65 -5.36 -9.94
N ALA A 67 1.04 -5.82 -11.12
CA ALA A 67 2.45 -5.83 -11.56
C ALA A 67 2.98 -4.42 -11.88
N SER A 68 2.13 -3.51 -12.37
CA SER A 68 2.49 -2.11 -12.63
C SER A 68 1.28 -1.19 -12.56
N ASP A 69 1.48 0.02 -12.02
CA ASP A 69 0.47 1.08 -11.98
C ASP A 69 1.13 2.43 -12.29
N MET A 70 0.97 2.90 -13.53
CA MET A 70 1.51 4.18 -13.98
C MET A 70 0.90 5.40 -13.27
N ASN A 71 -0.19 5.21 -12.51
CA ASN A 71 -0.79 6.27 -11.71
C ASN A 71 -0.20 6.36 -10.30
N THR A 72 0.92 5.66 -10.02
CA THR A 72 1.63 5.73 -8.74
C THR A 72 2.98 6.43 -8.89
N ILE A 73 3.43 7.09 -7.83
CA ILE A 73 4.82 7.55 -7.76
C ILE A 73 5.71 6.30 -7.65
N PRO A 74 6.83 6.19 -8.39
CA PRO A 74 7.75 5.08 -8.23
C PRO A 74 8.18 4.90 -6.77
N SER A 75 8.10 3.67 -6.27
CA SER A 75 8.56 3.30 -4.92
C SER A 75 10.00 2.84 -4.95
N GLU A 76 10.70 3.07 -3.84
CA GLU A 76 12.09 2.62 -3.65
C GLU A 76 12.24 1.95 -2.28
N HIS A 77 12.02 2.70 -1.20
CA HIS A 77 12.19 2.21 0.17
C HIS A 77 10.88 1.91 0.89
N PHE A 78 9.78 2.52 0.44
CA PHE A 78 8.47 2.30 1.01
C PHE A 78 7.39 2.42 -0.06
N THR A 79 6.24 1.83 0.23
CA THR A 79 5.01 2.06 -0.51
C THR A 79 4.03 2.79 0.38
N PHE A 80 3.10 3.50 -0.24
CA PHE A 80 2.03 4.18 0.49
C PHE A 80 0.71 3.96 -0.22
N SER A 81 -0.26 3.46 0.53
CA SER A 81 -1.62 3.28 0.06
C SER A 81 -2.62 3.50 1.19
N THR A 82 -3.83 3.89 0.83
CA THR A 82 -4.98 3.85 1.74
C THR A 82 -5.89 2.70 1.34
N MET A 83 -6.67 2.20 2.29
CA MET A 83 -7.61 1.11 2.04
C MET A 83 -9.01 1.48 2.53
N VAL A 84 -10.01 0.91 1.87
CA VAL A 84 -11.38 0.86 2.38
C VAL A 84 -11.74 -0.59 2.59
N ILE A 85 -12.03 -0.92 3.83
CA ILE A 85 -12.50 -2.24 4.26
C ILE A 85 -13.97 -2.06 4.64
N PRO A 86 -14.92 -2.67 3.91
CA PRO A 86 -16.32 -2.61 4.28
C PRO A 86 -16.57 -3.23 5.67
N ALA A 87 -17.66 -2.83 6.32
CA ALA A 87 -18.04 -3.44 7.59
C ALA A 87 -18.18 -4.97 7.45
N GLY A 88 -17.68 -5.71 8.44
CA GLY A 88 -17.69 -7.18 8.43
C GLY A 88 -16.65 -7.85 7.53
N HIS A 89 -15.82 -7.08 6.83
CA HIS A 89 -14.72 -7.59 6.01
C HIS A 89 -13.37 -7.46 6.72
N GLU A 90 -12.38 -8.23 6.27
CA GLU A 90 -11.04 -8.28 6.85
C GLU A 90 -9.96 -8.50 5.79
N GLY A 91 -8.69 -8.32 6.17
CA GLY A 91 -7.57 -8.84 5.39
C GLY A 91 -7.23 -10.25 5.86
N PRO A 92 -6.79 -11.17 4.98
CA PRO A 92 -6.31 -12.46 5.43
C PRO A 92 -5.09 -12.29 6.35
N PRO A 93 -4.95 -13.09 7.42
CA PRO A 93 -3.74 -13.10 8.24
C PRO A 93 -2.52 -13.45 7.37
N HIS A 94 -1.44 -12.70 7.54
CA HIS A 94 -0.19 -12.93 6.83
C HIS A 94 0.99 -12.39 7.65
N LEU A 95 2.20 -12.74 7.24
CA LEU A 95 3.45 -12.36 7.89
C LEU A 95 4.41 -11.79 6.84
N HIS A 96 5.08 -10.71 7.21
CA HIS A 96 6.24 -10.17 6.51
C HIS A 96 7.47 -10.38 7.39
N ILE A 97 8.52 -11.00 6.85
CA ILE A 97 9.78 -11.26 7.57
C ILE A 97 10.91 -10.30 7.16
N ASP A 98 10.65 -9.50 6.12
CA ASP A 98 11.61 -8.71 5.37
C ASP A 98 11.21 -7.23 5.27
N VAL A 99 10.01 -6.86 5.72
CA VAL A 99 9.50 -5.49 5.69
C VAL A 99 8.74 -5.13 6.97
N GLU A 100 8.70 -3.83 7.27
CA GLU A 100 7.85 -3.25 8.30
C GLU A 100 6.59 -2.64 7.66
N GLU A 101 5.45 -2.78 8.31
CA GLU A 101 4.19 -2.15 7.90
C GLU A 101 3.61 -1.28 9.03
N VAL A 102 3.11 -0.11 8.65
CA VAL A 102 2.48 0.85 9.59
C VAL A 102 1.08 1.19 9.11
N PHE A 103 0.11 1.07 10.02
CA PHE A 103 -1.30 1.32 9.73
C PHE A 103 -1.86 2.47 10.56
N PHE A 104 -2.66 3.33 9.90
CA PHE A 104 -3.44 4.37 10.54
C PHE A 104 -4.92 4.16 10.25
N VAL A 105 -5.77 4.22 11.28
CA VAL A 105 -7.22 4.26 11.09
C VAL A 105 -7.63 5.70 10.83
N LEU A 106 -7.93 6.00 9.57
CA LEU A 106 -8.31 7.36 9.14
C LEU A 106 -9.81 7.65 9.33
N ARG A 107 -10.64 6.60 9.47
CA ARG A 107 -12.08 6.69 9.72
C ARG A 107 -12.62 5.35 10.22
N GLY A 108 -13.59 5.39 11.13
CA GLY A 108 -14.30 4.21 11.60
C GLY A 108 -13.55 3.46 12.70
N LYS A 109 -13.73 2.14 12.73
CA LYS A 109 -13.10 1.25 13.71
C LYS A 109 -12.54 0.01 13.04
N LEU A 110 -11.38 -0.46 13.50
CA LEU A 110 -10.74 -1.67 13.01
C LEU A 110 -10.31 -2.53 14.20
N LYS A 111 -10.60 -3.83 14.16
CA LYS A 111 -10.02 -4.79 15.10
C LYS A 111 -8.70 -5.30 14.52
N VAL A 112 -7.66 -5.25 15.32
CA VAL A 112 -6.33 -5.77 15.00
C VAL A 112 -6.09 -7.00 15.86
N VAL A 113 -5.63 -8.08 15.22
CA VAL A 113 -5.29 -9.36 15.85
C VAL A 113 -3.86 -9.69 15.49
N LEU A 114 -3.05 -10.03 16.49
CA LEU A 114 -1.67 -10.49 16.34
C LEU A 114 -1.52 -11.84 17.03
N GLU A 115 -0.82 -12.76 16.37
CA GLU A 115 -0.45 -14.06 16.92
C GLU A 115 1.06 -14.25 16.81
N LYS A 116 1.67 -14.72 17.89
CA LYS A 116 3.11 -14.98 17.93
C LYS A 116 3.40 -16.04 18.99
N ASP A 117 4.14 -17.09 18.61
CA ASP A 117 4.63 -18.12 19.54
C ASP A 117 3.54 -18.74 20.44
N GLY A 118 2.31 -18.90 19.92
CA GLY A 118 1.15 -19.42 20.65
C GLY A 118 0.42 -18.38 21.51
N GLU A 119 0.94 -17.15 21.59
CA GLU A 119 0.27 -16.00 22.20
C GLU A 119 -0.65 -15.29 21.20
N ARG A 120 -1.70 -14.67 21.73
CA ARG A 120 -2.68 -13.90 20.95
C ARG A 120 -2.95 -12.55 21.60
N PHE A 121 -2.89 -11.50 20.80
CA PHE A 121 -3.23 -10.13 21.20
C PHE A 121 -4.33 -9.58 20.29
N GLU A 122 -5.31 -8.90 20.88
CA GLU A 122 -6.36 -8.21 20.14
C GLU A 122 -6.57 -6.80 20.67
N THR A 123 -6.83 -5.86 19.77
CA THR A 123 -7.23 -4.49 20.12
C THR A 123 -8.21 -3.92 19.10
N CYS A 124 -9.02 -2.95 19.54
CA CYS A 124 -9.87 -2.17 18.64
C CYS A 124 -9.33 -0.76 18.53
N LEU A 125 -8.95 -0.36 17.32
CA LEU A 125 -8.55 0.99 16.98
C LEU A 125 -9.79 1.77 16.52
N LEU A 126 -10.12 2.85 17.24
CA LEU A 126 -11.26 3.73 16.93
C LEU A 126 -10.74 5.11 16.52
N TYR A 127 -11.20 5.61 15.39
CA TYR A 127 -11.04 7.01 15.02
C TYR A 127 -12.19 7.82 15.63
N THR A 128 -11.88 8.72 16.57
CA THR A 128 -12.80 9.73 17.11
C THR A 128 -12.39 11.10 16.58
N SER A 129 -13.35 11.83 16.00
CA SER A 129 -13.17 13.19 15.48
C SER A 129 -13.09 14.23 16.57
#